data_AF-A0A2T9XAP5-F1
#
_entry.id   AF-A0A2T9XAP5-F1
#
_cell.length_a   1.000
_cell.length_b   1.000
_cell.length_c   1.000
_cell.angle_alpha   90.00
_cell.angle_beta   90.00
_cell.angle_gamma   90.00
#
_symmetry.space_group_name_H-M   'P 1'
#
loop_
_entity.id
_entity.type
_entity.pdbx_description
1 polymer ?
#
loop_
_entity_poly.entity_id
_entity_poly.type
_entity_poly.pdbx_seq_one_letter_code
_entity_poly.pdbx_strand_id
1 'polypeptide(L)'
;MIRGILLSIGITLISLSLLSITSPISNTIIVTKPYCISIPSTAKVIAIMYENSTNVTVYVKIIHGNFTKIIRPPCTIMLTHGKWIFEVYNETYPKISYRSINETIIEKNVTIIIQKTVNYTNIVTTNNATYPIYVRLYIKCMKILKFHELSEILGIIMIISSVFLYLRKRF
;
A
#
# COMPACT_ATOMS: atom_id res chain seq x y z
N MET A 1 -21.26 -37.86 -27.51
CA MET A 1 -20.91 -37.70 -26.08
C MET A 1 -19.67 -36.83 -25.88
N ILE A 2 -18.48 -37.24 -26.35
CA ILE A 2 -17.21 -36.52 -26.14
C ILE A 2 -17.21 -35.05 -26.62
N ARG A 3 -17.88 -34.73 -27.73
CA ARG A 3 -17.96 -33.36 -28.28
C ARG A 3 -18.70 -32.38 -27.39
N GLY A 4 -19.87 -32.79 -26.89
CA GLY A 4 -20.67 -31.97 -25.99
C GLY A 4 -19.90 -31.69 -24.70
N ILE A 5 -19.15 -32.69 -24.22
CA ILE A 5 -18.29 -32.55 -23.04
C ILE A 5 -17.17 -31.54 -23.32
N LEU A 6 -16.38 -31.68 -24.40
CA LEU A 6 -15.32 -30.71 -24.72
C LEU A 6 -15.87 -29.28 -24.89
N LEU A 7 -17.00 -29.13 -25.58
CA LEU A 7 -17.62 -27.83 -25.79
C LEU A 7 -18.06 -27.20 -24.46
N SER A 8 -18.72 -27.98 -23.60
CA SER A 8 -19.18 -27.51 -22.29
C SER A 8 -18.01 -27.10 -21.40
N ILE A 9 -16.94 -27.90 -21.34
CA ILE A 9 -15.75 -27.59 -20.56
C ILE A 9 -15.09 -26.32 -21.10
N GLY A 10 -14.93 -26.22 -22.42
CA GLY A 10 -14.35 -25.04 -23.06
C GLY A 10 -15.11 -23.75 -22.73
N ILE A 11 -16.44 -23.78 -22.83
CA ILE A 11 -17.30 -22.64 -22.47
C ILE A 11 -17.19 -22.31 -20.98
N THR A 12 -17.22 -23.31 -20.09
CA THR A 12 -17.10 -23.07 -18.65
C THR A 12 -15.76 -22.43 -18.29
N LEU A 13 -14.64 -22.89 -18.87
CA LEU A 13 -13.31 -22.33 -18.62
C LEU A 13 -13.19 -20.86 -19.05
N ILE A 14 -13.79 -20.49 -20.19
CA ILE A 14 -13.83 -19.11 -20.66
C ILE A 14 -14.75 -18.26 -19.77
N SER A 15 -15.92 -18.78 -19.39
CA SER A 15 -16.80 -18.04 -18.48
C SER A 15 -16.13 -17.78 -17.13
N LEU A 16 -15.39 -18.75 -16.60
CA LEU A 16 -14.68 -18.62 -15.34
C LEU A 16 -13.49 -17.67 -15.43
N SER A 17 -12.79 -17.60 -16.58
CA SER A 17 -11.65 -16.68 -16.77
C SER A 17 -12.11 -15.22 -16.82
N LEU A 18 -13.33 -14.97 -17.31
CA LEU A 18 -13.93 -13.64 -17.40
C LEU A 18 -14.55 -13.16 -16.08
N LEU A 19 -14.93 -14.07 -15.19
CA LEU A 19 -15.55 -13.72 -13.92
C LEU A 19 -14.53 -13.06 -12.97
N SER A 20 -14.89 -11.86 -12.52
CA SER A 20 -14.18 -11.14 -11.47
C SER A 20 -15.16 -10.56 -10.46
N ILE A 21 -14.76 -10.57 -9.20
CA ILE A 21 -15.50 -9.95 -8.11
C ILE A 21 -14.99 -8.51 -7.98
N THR A 22 -15.82 -7.56 -8.37
CA THR A 22 -15.57 -6.11 -8.26
C THR A 22 -16.35 -5.50 -7.10
N SER A 23 -16.48 -6.23 -5.99
CA SER A 23 -17.06 -5.66 -4.77
C SER A 23 -16.02 -4.78 -4.09
N PRO A 24 -16.27 -3.46 -3.94
CA PRO A 24 -15.32 -2.55 -3.29
C PRO A 24 -15.29 -2.83 -1.79
N ILE A 25 -14.34 -3.66 -1.36
CA ILE A 25 -14.09 -3.90 0.06
C ILE A 25 -13.01 -2.91 0.49
N SER A 26 -13.37 -2.02 1.41
CA SER A 26 -12.41 -1.12 2.05
C SER A 26 -12.33 -1.39 3.54
N ASN A 27 -11.12 -1.55 4.05
CA ASN A 27 -10.87 -1.75 5.48
C ASN A 27 -9.77 -0.79 5.94
N THR A 28 -9.95 -0.17 7.10
CA THR A 28 -8.99 0.75 7.69
C THR A 28 -8.36 0.11 8.91
N ILE A 29 -7.04 0.05 8.93
CA ILE A 29 -6.26 -0.55 10.02
C ILE A 29 -5.42 0.54 10.68
N ILE A 30 -5.38 0.50 12.00
CA ILE A 30 -4.55 1.37 12.83
C ILE A 30 -3.22 0.64 13.08
N VAL A 31 -2.12 1.22 12.60
CA VAL A 31 -0.78 0.65 12.70
C VAL A 31 -0.04 1.33 13.85
N THR A 32 0.01 0.66 15.00
CA THR A 32 0.86 1.01 16.17
C THR A 32 2.03 0.05 16.35
N LYS A 33 1.91 -1.15 15.77
CA LYS A 33 2.93 -2.20 15.71
C LYS A 33 3.04 -2.67 14.26
N PRO A 34 4.13 -3.37 13.88
CA PRO A 34 4.26 -3.96 12.55
C PRO A 34 3.00 -4.71 12.12
N TYR A 35 2.32 -4.19 11.11
CA TYR A 35 1.13 -4.79 10.52
C TYR A 35 1.51 -5.55 9.27
N CYS A 36 1.07 -6.80 9.17
CA CYS A 36 1.37 -7.67 8.05
C CYS A 36 0.09 -8.08 7.32
N ILE A 37 0.13 -8.01 5.99
CA ILE A 37 -0.93 -8.52 5.11
C ILE A 37 -0.35 -9.32 3.95
N SER A 38 -1.04 -10.38 3.54
CA SER A 38 -0.72 -11.15 2.34
C SER A 38 -1.73 -10.85 1.25
N ILE A 39 -1.25 -10.41 0.08
CA ILE A 39 -2.08 -10.11 -1.07
C ILE A 39 -2.05 -11.30 -2.04
N PRO A 40 -3.19 -11.96 -2.32
CA PRO A 40 -3.22 -13.05 -3.29
C PRO A 40 -2.98 -12.51 -4.70
N SER A 41 -2.41 -13.34 -5.58
CA SER A 41 -2.14 -12.96 -6.98
C SER A 41 -3.40 -12.64 -7.80
N THR A 42 -4.57 -13.00 -7.29
CA THR A 42 -5.87 -12.71 -7.89
C THR A 42 -6.42 -11.33 -7.53
N ALA A 43 -5.91 -10.67 -6.48
CA ALA A 43 -6.44 -9.40 -5.98
C ALA A 43 -5.61 -8.20 -6.42
N LYS A 44 -6.29 -7.10 -6.73
CA LYS A 44 -5.69 -5.77 -6.91
C LYS A 44 -6.06 -4.91 -5.70
N VAL A 45 -5.07 -4.59 -4.88
CA VAL A 45 -5.27 -3.84 -3.64
C VAL A 45 -4.49 -2.54 -3.68
N ILE A 46 -5.14 -1.46 -3.25
CA ILE A 46 -4.54 -0.13 -3.08
C ILE A 46 -4.48 0.13 -1.58
N ALA A 47 -3.31 0.52 -1.08
CA ALA A 47 -3.16 1.00 0.29
C ALA A 47 -3.02 2.52 0.30
N ILE A 48 -3.85 3.17 1.11
CA ILE A 48 -3.82 4.61 1.34
C ILE A 48 -3.40 4.80 2.80
N MET A 49 -2.24 5.39 3.01
CA MET A 49 -1.72 5.75 4.33
C MET A 49 -2.04 7.21 4.62
N TYR A 50 -2.48 7.50 5.83
CA TYR A 50 -2.68 8.85 6.33
C TYR A 50 -2.37 8.93 7.83
N GLU A 51 -1.87 10.09 8.26
CA GLU A 51 -1.62 10.39 9.66
C GLU A 51 -2.86 10.98 10.33
N ASN A 52 -2.93 10.91 11.66
CA ASN A 52 -3.95 11.65 12.40
C ASN A 52 -3.64 13.16 12.32
N SER A 53 -4.65 14.02 12.50
CA SER A 53 -4.43 15.47 12.57
C SER A 53 -3.71 15.83 13.87
N THR A 54 -2.39 15.71 13.87
CA THR A 54 -1.49 16.11 14.96
C THR A 54 -0.34 16.92 14.39
N ASN A 55 0.33 17.71 15.24
CA ASN A 55 1.55 18.45 14.85
C ASN A 55 2.79 17.53 14.74
N VAL A 56 2.58 16.23 14.57
CA VAL A 56 3.62 15.20 14.50
C VAL A 56 3.58 14.60 13.11
N THR A 57 4.71 14.64 12.41
CA THR A 57 4.88 13.96 11.14
C THR A 57 5.39 12.56 11.39
N VAL A 58 4.68 11.54 10.91
CA VAL A 58 5.06 10.14 11.11
C VAL A 58 5.60 9.54 9.81
N TYR A 59 6.69 8.78 9.85
CA TYR A 59 7.19 8.04 8.68
C TYR A 59 6.87 6.55 8.79
N VAL A 60 6.40 5.98 7.67
CA VAL A 60 6.09 4.56 7.54
C VAL A 60 7.24 3.86 6.83
N LYS A 61 7.71 2.74 7.37
CA LYS A 61 8.54 1.78 6.65
C LYS A 61 7.66 0.68 6.07
N ILE A 62 7.82 0.43 4.78
CA ILE A 62 7.05 -0.54 4.02
C ILE A 62 8.03 -1.58 3.49
N ILE A 63 7.72 -2.85 3.74
CA ILE A 63 8.57 -3.99 3.37
C ILE A 63 7.77 -4.96 2.51
N HIS A 64 8.35 -5.36 1.37
CA HIS A 64 7.79 -6.33 0.43
C HIS A 64 8.90 -7.20 -0.17
N GLY A 65 9.03 -8.44 0.30
CA GLY A 65 10.17 -9.29 -0.08
C GLY A 65 11.49 -8.62 0.29
N ASN A 66 12.36 -8.39 -0.71
CA ASN A 66 13.64 -7.68 -0.53
C ASN A 66 13.52 -6.15 -0.66
N PHE A 67 12.34 -5.65 -1.01
CA PHE A 67 12.10 -4.22 -1.15
C PHE A 67 11.74 -3.61 0.21
N THR A 68 12.43 -2.53 0.57
CA THR A 68 12.12 -1.72 1.75
C THR A 68 12.10 -0.25 1.35
N LYS A 69 11.06 0.49 1.74
CA LYS A 69 10.92 1.92 1.47
C LYS A 69 10.33 2.66 2.65
N ILE A 70 10.87 3.84 2.95
CA ILE A 70 10.35 4.74 3.97
C ILE A 70 9.56 5.85 3.25
N ILE A 71 8.32 6.09 3.69
CA ILE A 71 7.41 7.05 3.07
C ILE A 71 6.73 7.90 4.13
N ARG A 72 6.54 9.19 3.82
CA ARG A 72 5.74 10.13 4.62
C ARG A 72 4.28 10.09 4.14
N PRO A 73 3.29 9.80 5.00
CA PRO A 73 1.88 9.98 4.70
C PRO A 73 1.50 11.48 4.51
N PRO A 74 0.38 11.80 3.83
CA PRO A 74 -0.50 10.88 3.14
C PRO A 74 0.15 10.33 1.86
N CYS A 75 0.03 9.02 1.63
CA CYS A 75 0.54 8.41 0.41
C CYS A 75 -0.32 7.24 -0.04
N THR A 76 -0.36 7.00 -1.35
CA THR A 76 -1.11 5.90 -1.96
C THR A 76 -0.15 4.99 -2.69
N ILE A 77 -0.27 3.69 -2.46
CA ILE A 77 0.53 2.67 -3.14
C ILE A 77 -0.36 1.53 -3.66
N MET A 78 0.04 0.94 -4.79
CA MET A 78 -0.57 -0.29 -5.29
C MET A 78 0.19 -1.49 -4.72
N LEU A 79 -0.52 -2.43 -4.10
CA LEU A 79 0.07 -3.63 -3.53
C LEU A 79 0.09 -4.76 -4.57
N THR A 80 1.28 -5.26 -4.86
CA THR A 80 1.49 -6.46 -5.67
C THR A 80 1.31 -7.73 -4.85
N HIS A 81 1.26 -8.88 -5.51
CA HIS A 81 1.09 -10.17 -4.86
C HIS A 81 2.19 -10.46 -3.84
N GLY A 82 1.84 -11.08 -2.71
CA GLY A 82 2.79 -11.49 -1.67
C GLY A 82 2.62 -10.75 -0.35
N LYS A 83 3.60 -10.93 0.53
CA LYS A 83 3.58 -10.40 1.90
C LYS A 83 4.02 -8.94 1.93
N TRP A 84 3.22 -8.10 2.58
CA TRP A 84 3.49 -6.69 2.83
C TRP A 84 3.52 -6.45 4.33
N ILE A 85 4.49 -5.66 4.79
CA ILE A 85 4.62 -5.25 6.18
C ILE A 85 4.67 -3.73 6.24
N PHE A 86 3.87 -3.15 7.12
CA PHE A 86 3.80 -1.73 7.41
C PHE A 86 4.23 -1.50 8.85
N GLU A 87 5.26 -0.69 9.05
CA GLU A 87 5.83 -0.41 10.37
C GLU A 87 5.96 1.10 10.54
N VAL A 88 5.70 1.61 11.75
CA VAL A 88 6.06 2.99 12.07
C VAL A 88 7.57 3.04 12.24
N TYR A 89 8.24 3.94 11.52
CA TYR A 89 9.69 4.06 11.52
C TYR A 89 10.18 5.09 12.54
N ASN A 90 9.75 6.34 12.37
CA ASN A 90 10.06 7.43 13.29
C ASN A 90 9.01 8.52 13.20
N GLU A 91 9.04 9.39 14.20
CA GLU A 91 8.14 10.53 14.36
C GLU A 91 8.98 11.80 14.46
N THR A 92 8.55 12.87 13.81
CA THR A 92 9.18 14.18 13.92
C THR A 92 8.17 15.22 14.37
N TYR A 93 8.56 16.04 15.35
CA TYR A 93 7.70 17.11 15.86
C TYR A 93 8.52 18.37 16.20
N PRO A 94 7.92 19.56 16.06
CA PRO A 94 8.56 20.80 16.47
C PRO A 94 8.56 20.91 18.00
N LYS A 95 9.71 21.23 18.58
CA LYS A 95 9.88 21.56 20.00
C LYS A 95 10.44 22.97 20.12
N ILE A 96 9.76 23.82 20.88
CA ILE A 96 10.26 25.15 21.20
C ILE A 96 11.36 24.99 22.27
N SER A 97 12.55 25.48 21.94
CA SER A 97 13.69 25.54 22.83
C SER A 97 14.05 27.00 23.11
N TYR A 98 14.70 27.22 24.24
CA TYR A 98 15.13 28.54 24.70
C TYR A 98 16.65 28.61 24.67
N ARG A 99 17.20 29.63 24.01
CA ARG A 99 18.64 29.91 24.03
C ARG A 99 18.86 31.30 24.58
N SER A 100 19.74 31.41 25.57
CA SER A 100 20.23 32.70 26.03
C SER A 100 21.33 33.17 25.09
N ILE A 101 21.18 34.37 24.54
CA ILE A 101 22.16 35.06 23.69
C ILE A 101 22.61 36.30 24.45
N ASN A 102 23.91 36.54 24.46
CA ASN A 102 24.47 37.77 25.04
C ASN A 102 24.41 38.86 23.96
N GLU A 103 23.71 39.94 24.27
CA GLU A 103 23.62 41.14 23.45
C GLU A 103 24.49 42.21 24.09
N THR A 104 25.50 42.66 23.35
CA THR A 104 26.39 43.73 23.80
C THR A 104 25.80 45.05 23.35
N ILE A 105 25.36 45.88 24.31
CA ILE A 105 24.88 47.23 24.05
C ILE A 105 25.99 48.20 24.46
N ILE A 106 26.39 49.08 23.55
CA ILE A 106 27.35 50.15 23.83
C ILE A 106 26.55 51.43 24.04
N GLU A 107 26.51 51.92 25.27
CA GLU A 107 25.84 53.17 25.61
C GLU A 107 26.82 54.06 26.37
N LYS A 108 27.04 55.29 25.87
CA LYS A 108 27.88 56.33 26.50
C LYS A 108 29.26 55.82 27.00
N ASN A 109 30.02 55.15 26.13
CA ASN A 109 31.35 54.59 26.42
C ASN A 109 31.40 53.48 27.49
N VAL A 110 30.26 52.89 27.86
CA VAL A 110 30.19 51.71 28.72
C VAL A 110 29.67 50.52 27.92
N THR A 111 30.38 49.39 28.01
CA THR A 111 29.96 48.13 27.40
C THR A 111 29.07 47.37 28.38
N ILE A 112 27.78 47.24 28.06
CA ILE A 112 26.82 46.49 28.86
C ILE A 112 26.53 45.18 28.15
N ILE A 113 26.76 44.05 28.82
CA ILE A 113 26.40 42.72 28.31
C ILE A 113 25.05 42.34 28.92
N ILE A 114 24.01 42.26 28.09
CA ILE A 114 22.67 41.86 28.51
C ILE A 114 22.41 40.43 28.01
N GLN A 115 21.90 39.58 28.88
CA GLN A 115 21.52 38.23 28.52
C GLN A 115 20.04 38.20 28.10
N LYS A 116 19.78 37.91 26.83
CA LYS A 116 18.43 37.84 26.26
C LYS A 116 18.07 36.40 25.93
N THR A 117 16.92 35.93 26.40
CA THR A 117 16.40 34.61 26.03
C THR A 117 15.59 34.71 24.73
N VAL A 118 15.94 33.89 23.75
CA VAL A 118 15.26 33.84 22.45
C VAL A 118 14.68 32.45 22.22
N ASN A 119 13.46 32.41 21.70
CA ASN A 119 12.77 31.18 21.34
C ASN A 119 13.23 30.71 19.96
N TYR A 120 13.53 29.43 19.81
CA TYR A 120 13.82 28.82 18.52
C TYR A 120 13.16 27.44 18.42
N THR A 121 12.67 27.11 17.23
CA THR A 121 11.99 25.83 16.98
C THR A 121 13.00 24.80 16.51
N ASN A 122 13.17 23.73 17.27
CA ASN A 122 13.95 22.55 16.87
C ASN A 122 13.02 21.45 16.40
N ILE A 123 13.43 20.69 15.38
CA ILE A 123 12.74 19.47 14.98
C ILE A 123 13.37 18.31 15.76
N VAL A 124 12.55 17.61 16.54
CA VAL A 124 12.97 16.43 17.29
C VAL A 124 12.49 15.20 16.54
N THR A 125 13.39 14.24 16.32
CA THR A 125 13.08 12.94 15.72
C THR A 125 13.14 11.86 16.79
N THR A 126 12.07 11.07 16.93
CA THR A 126 12.00 9.95 17.88
C THR A 126 11.71 8.65 17.16
N ASN A 127 12.43 7.59 17.54
CA ASN A 127 12.18 6.23 17.02
C ASN A 127 11.13 5.48 17.86
N ASN A 128 10.76 6.00 19.04
CA ASN A 128 9.62 5.51 19.79
C ASN A 128 8.36 6.10 19.18
N ALA A 129 7.71 5.31 18.34
CA ALA A 129 6.47 5.67 17.70
C ALA A 129 5.31 5.63 18.70
N THR A 130 4.75 6.78 19.01
CA THR A 130 3.59 6.94 19.91
C THR A 130 2.30 7.20 19.15
N TYR A 131 2.40 7.78 17.95
CA TYR A 131 1.29 8.17 17.10
C TYR A 131 0.99 7.08 16.07
N PRO A 132 -0.26 6.57 16.04
CA PRO A 132 -0.64 5.57 15.07
C PRO A 132 -0.71 6.15 13.65
N ILE A 133 -0.49 5.27 12.67
CA ILE A 133 -0.74 5.55 11.26
C ILE A 133 -1.96 4.76 10.81
N TYR A 134 -2.82 5.36 10.00
CA TYR A 134 -3.96 4.68 9.43
C TYR A 134 -3.62 4.18 8.04
N VAL A 135 -3.84 2.88 7.80
CA VAL A 135 -3.71 2.24 6.49
C VAL A 135 -5.09 1.81 6.04
N ARG A 136 -5.66 2.51 5.07
CA ARG A 136 -6.87 2.10 4.38
C ARG A 136 -6.53 1.23 3.19
N LEU A 137 -6.90 -0.05 3.27
CA LEU A 137 -6.80 -1.01 2.20
C LEU A 137 -8.09 -0.97 1.39
N TYR A 138 -7.95 -0.81 0.07
CA TYR A 138 -9.04 -0.79 -0.88
C TYR A 138 -8.83 -1.90 -1.91
N ILE A 139 -9.70 -2.92 -1.88
CA ILE A 139 -9.68 -4.01 -2.85
C ILE A 139 -10.48 -3.56 -4.07
N LYS A 140 -9.79 -3.30 -5.18
CA LYS A 140 -10.42 -2.81 -6.42
C LYS A 140 -11.12 -3.93 -7.18
N CYS A 141 -10.49 -5.09 -7.22
CA CYS A 141 -10.98 -6.25 -7.98
C CYS A 141 -10.28 -7.51 -7.49
N MET A 142 -11.00 -8.62 -7.47
CA MET A 142 -10.44 -9.96 -7.25
C MET A 142 -10.89 -10.90 -8.36
N LYS A 143 -9.95 -11.47 -9.10
CA LYS A 143 -10.22 -12.52 -10.09
C LYS A 143 -10.55 -13.84 -9.40
N ILE A 144 -11.44 -14.64 -9.97
CA ILE A 144 -11.76 -15.97 -9.42
C ILE A 144 -10.61 -16.96 -9.70
N LEU A 145 -9.98 -16.85 -10.87
CA LEU A 145 -8.88 -17.70 -11.30
C LEU A 145 -7.54 -16.98 -11.23
N LYS A 146 -6.55 -17.67 -10.64
CA LYS A 146 -5.14 -17.25 -10.63
C LYS A 146 -4.56 -17.22 -12.05
N PHE A 147 -4.81 -18.27 -12.84
CA PHE A 147 -4.27 -18.43 -14.18
C PHE A 147 -5.34 -18.18 -15.25
N HIS A 148 -5.94 -16.99 -15.22
CA HIS A 148 -7.03 -16.63 -16.12
C HIS A 148 -6.66 -16.79 -17.61
N GLU A 149 -5.48 -16.33 -18.02
CA GLU A 149 -4.98 -16.46 -19.41
C GLU A 149 -4.85 -17.91 -19.84
N LEU A 150 -4.31 -18.80 -18.99
CA LEU A 150 -4.19 -20.22 -19.31
C LEU A 150 -5.56 -20.90 -19.42
N SER A 151 -6.49 -20.55 -18.53
CA SER A 151 -7.86 -21.05 -18.57
C SER A 151 -8.57 -20.64 -19.88
N GLU A 152 -8.36 -19.40 -20.31
CA GLU A 152 -8.92 -18.88 -21.55
C GLU A 152 -8.34 -19.60 -22.78
N ILE A 153 -7.00 -19.75 -22.85
CA ILE A 153 -6.31 -20.46 -23.94
C ILE A 153 -6.80 -21.92 -24.02
N LEU A 154 -6.82 -22.63 -22.89
CA LEU A 154 -7.31 -24.01 -22.83
C LEU A 154 -8.77 -24.11 -23.25
N GLY A 155 -9.61 -23.17 -22.81
CA GLY A 155 -11.01 -23.10 -23.20
C GLY A 155 -11.19 -22.96 -24.71
N ILE A 156 -10.43 -22.06 -25.35
CA ILE A 156 -10.44 -21.85 -26.80
C ILE A 156 -9.98 -23.12 -27.54
N ILE A 157 -8.88 -23.75 -27.11
CA ILE A 157 -8.37 -24.99 -27.71
C ILE A 157 -9.43 -26.10 -27.64
N MET A 158 -10.14 -26.24 -26.53
CA MET A 158 -11.20 -27.24 -26.38
C MET A 158 -12.40 -26.97 -27.31
N ILE A 159 -12.79 -25.71 -27.47
CA ILE A 159 -13.87 -25.34 -28.41
C ILE A 159 -13.46 -25.65 -29.84
N ILE A 160 -12.26 -25.23 -30.27
CA ILE A 160 -11.73 -25.51 -31.61
C ILE A 160 -11.67 -27.02 -31.86
N SER A 161 -11.14 -27.79 -30.90
CA SER A 161 -11.06 -29.25 -30.99
C SER A 161 -12.44 -29.89 -31.13
N SER A 162 -13.45 -29.38 -30.42
CA SER A 162 -14.84 -29.84 -30.53
C SER A 162 -15.40 -29.59 -31.94
N VAL A 163 -15.18 -28.39 -32.50
CA VAL A 163 -15.62 -28.01 -33.85
C VAL A 163 -14.92 -28.87 -34.90
N PHE A 164 -13.62 -29.12 -34.76
CA PHE A 164 -12.87 -29.97 -35.68
C PHE A 164 -13.40 -31.41 -35.68
N LEU A 165 -13.65 -31.98 -34.48
CA LEU A 165 -14.29 -33.29 -34.38
C LEU A 165 -15.68 -33.28 -35.00
N TYR A 166 -16.45 -32.20 -34.84
CA TYR A 166 -17.76 -32.05 -35.46
C TYR A 166 -17.69 -32.18 -36.99
N LEU A 167 -16.83 -31.39 -37.62
CA LEU A 167 -16.61 -31.38 -39.07
C LEU A 167 -16.12 -32.74 -39.59
N ARG A 168 -15.16 -33.37 -38.91
CA ARG A 168 -14.60 -34.68 -39.31
C ARG A 168 -15.62 -35.84 -39.32
N LYS A 169 -16.76 -35.74 -38.64
CA LYS A 169 -17.80 -36.80 -38.69
C LYS A 169 -18.86 -36.54 -39.75
N ARG A 170 -18.88 -35.32 -40.26
CA ARG A 170 -19.84 -34.87 -41.27
C ARG A 170 -19.33 -35.19 -42.67
N PHE A 171 -18.01 -35.23 -42.83
CA PHE A 171 -17.30 -35.86 -43.95
C PHE A 171 -16.92 -37.29 -43.59
#